data_AF-F3QQG4-F1
#
_entry.id   AF-F3QQG4-F1
#
_cell.length_a   1.000
_cell.length_b   1.000
_cell.length_c   1.000
_cell.angle_alpha   90.00
_cell.angle_beta   90.00
_cell.angle_gamma   90.00
#
_symmetry.space_group_name_H-M   'P 1'
#
loop_
_entity.id
_entity.type
_entity.pdbx_description
1 polymer ?
#
loop_
_entity_poly.entity_id
_entity_poly.type
_entity_poly.pdbx_seq_one_letter_code
_entity_poly.pdbx_strand_id
1 'polypeptide(L)'
;MKKYIVILFIALIGGAFIWSCSQDDLDNGQPIYHYSAEQLAEIRALAEEYDVPEVKYATASEKGLPTVEEMKEIFIKFAIIKSVLNQPLEISDKSQTHINFRTRHSLVPRKLNIGGETFTGSKDVSQMIYAGSDACWLHLVVSWEGTNATDPYTKLNVTVEARFEIGPSVPPTFQVKNEKTDWHWEGSNSIIVDYSCTLEDESGVEAPINISESIDVNVEYP
;
A
#
# COMPACT_ATOMS: atom_id res chain seq x y z
N MET A 1 -37.82 -4.50 -42.31
CA MET A 1 -37.75 -3.08 -41.87
C MET A 1 -36.42 -2.88 -41.17
N LYS A 2 -35.63 -1.88 -41.60
CA LYS A 2 -34.26 -1.63 -41.14
C LYS A 2 -34.27 -1.20 -39.67
N LYS A 3 -33.54 -1.90 -38.81
CA LYS A 3 -33.24 -1.47 -37.43
C LYS A 3 -32.04 -0.52 -37.51
N TYR A 4 -32.21 0.72 -37.07
CA TYR A 4 -31.12 1.68 -36.97
C TYR A 4 -30.35 1.40 -35.68
N ILE A 5 -29.04 1.15 -35.81
CA ILE A 5 -28.09 1.13 -34.69
C ILE A 5 -27.67 2.59 -34.47
N VAL A 6 -27.90 3.11 -33.28
CA VAL A 6 -27.35 4.40 -32.86
C VAL A 6 -26.07 4.10 -32.08
N ILE A 7 -24.93 4.44 -32.66
CA ILE A 7 -23.62 4.44 -31.98
C ILE A 7 -23.36 5.88 -31.55
N LEU A 8 -23.16 6.11 -30.26
CA LEU A 8 -22.67 7.37 -29.73
C LEU A 8 -21.35 7.09 -29.00
N PHE A 9 -20.25 7.52 -29.61
CA PHE A 9 -18.92 7.50 -29.01
C PHE A 9 -18.77 8.72 -28.10
N ILE A 10 -18.44 8.49 -26.83
CA ILE A 10 -17.77 9.50 -26.01
C ILE A 10 -16.60 8.81 -25.33
N ALA A 11 -15.40 9.11 -25.82
CA ALA A 11 -14.15 8.85 -25.13
C ALA A 11 -13.81 10.10 -24.30
N LEU A 12 -13.75 9.95 -22.98
CA LEU A 12 -13.18 10.94 -22.08
C LEU A 12 -12.60 10.21 -20.85
N ILE A 13 -11.31 9.89 -21.00
CA ILE A 13 -10.24 9.77 -20.00
C ILE A 13 -10.72 9.77 -18.53
N GLY A 14 -10.69 8.59 -17.90
CA GLY A 14 -11.06 8.37 -16.50
C GLY A 14 -11.92 7.11 -16.35
N GLY A 15 -11.29 5.93 -16.46
CA GLY A 15 -11.95 4.65 -16.70
C GLY A 15 -13.03 4.27 -15.69
N ALA A 16 -14.29 4.42 -16.09
CA ALA A 16 -15.43 3.66 -15.56
C ALA A 16 -15.97 2.78 -16.71
N PHE A 17 -15.72 1.48 -16.65
CA PHE A 17 -16.38 0.52 -17.54
C PHE A 17 -17.79 0.25 -17.00
N ILE A 18 -18.81 0.88 -17.59
CA ILE A 18 -20.20 0.45 -17.42
C ILE A 18 -20.58 -0.31 -18.70
N TRP A 19 -20.77 -1.62 -18.58
CA TRP A 19 -21.34 -2.43 -19.64
C TRP A 19 -22.86 -2.48 -19.47
N SER A 20 -23.58 -1.96 -20.47
CA SER A 20 -25.01 -2.15 -20.64
C SER A 20 -25.24 -3.52 -21.29
N CYS A 21 -26.12 -4.32 -20.69
CA CYS A 21 -26.49 -5.68 -21.06
C CYS A 21 -26.58 -5.96 -22.57
N SER A 22 -25.84 -6.96 -23.04
CA SER A 22 -26.45 -8.03 -23.83
C SER A 22 -26.59 -9.24 -22.90
N GLN A 23 -27.82 -9.46 -22.45
CA GLN A 23 -28.22 -10.66 -21.72
C GLN A 23 -28.44 -11.75 -22.77
N ASP A 24 -27.36 -12.37 -23.22
CA ASP A 24 -27.35 -13.68 -23.86
C ASP A 24 -25.90 -14.20 -23.84
N ASP A 25 -25.76 -15.43 -23.38
CA ASP A 25 -24.55 -16.27 -23.33
C ASP A 25 -23.55 -16.04 -22.18
N LEU A 26 -23.86 -16.62 -21.02
CA LEU A 26 -22.97 -17.46 -20.16
C LEU A 26 -23.69 -17.79 -18.83
N ASP A 27 -24.84 -18.47 -18.90
CA ASP A 27 -25.57 -18.92 -17.71
C ASP A 27 -25.11 -20.31 -17.28
N ASN A 28 -24.13 -20.36 -16.36
CA ASN A 28 -23.77 -21.59 -15.65
C ASN A 28 -24.70 -21.87 -14.44
N GLY A 29 -25.81 -21.14 -14.29
CA GLY A 29 -26.80 -21.35 -13.22
C GLY A 29 -26.31 -21.02 -11.81
N GLN A 30 -25.11 -20.45 -11.64
CA GLN A 30 -24.60 -19.99 -10.36
C GLN A 30 -24.88 -18.50 -10.15
N PRO A 31 -25.35 -18.08 -8.95
CA PRO A 31 -25.67 -16.69 -8.69
C PRO A 31 -24.42 -15.79 -8.71
N ILE A 32 -24.47 -14.87 -9.67
CA ILE A 32 -23.85 -13.55 -9.75
C ILE A 32 -23.89 -12.67 -8.49
N TYR A 33 -22.94 -12.65 -7.55
CA TYR A 33 -22.97 -11.62 -6.50
C TYR A 33 -22.49 -10.28 -7.09
N HIS A 34 -23.25 -9.21 -6.86
CA HIS A 34 -22.94 -7.86 -7.30
C HIS A 34 -23.22 -6.86 -6.18
N TYR A 35 -22.39 -5.84 -6.05
CA TYR A 35 -22.74 -4.68 -5.24
C TYR A 35 -23.81 -3.83 -5.95
N SER A 36 -24.72 -3.26 -5.17
CA SER A 36 -25.60 -2.21 -5.66
C SER A 36 -24.82 -0.91 -5.90
N ALA A 37 -25.41 0.04 -6.63
CA ALA A 37 -24.80 1.35 -6.85
C ALA A 37 -24.57 2.11 -5.53
N GLU A 38 -25.50 1.97 -4.59
CA GLU A 38 -25.42 2.57 -3.25
C GLU A 38 -24.27 1.96 -2.45
N GLN A 39 -24.13 0.63 -2.48
CA GLN A 39 -23.01 -0.06 -1.80
C GLN A 39 -21.66 0.35 -2.40
N LEU A 40 -21.56 0.47 -3.73
CA LEU A 40 -20.33 0.93 -4.38
C LEU A 40 -19.98 2.37 -4.00
N ALA A 41 -20.97 3.26 -3.89
CA ALA A 41 -20.76 4.63 -3.45
C ALA A 41 -20.29 4.68 -1.99
N GLU A 42 -20.90 3.88 -1.12
CA GLU A 42 -20.52 3.77 0.29
C GLU A 42 -19.10 3.22 0.46
N ILE A 43 -18.74 2.14 -0.25
CA ILE A 43 -17.39 1.57 -0.23
C ILE A 43 -16.35 2.60 -0.70
N ARG A 44 -16.63 3.39 -1.75
CA ARG A 44 -15.71 4.46 -2.18
C ARG A 44 -15.55 5.55 -1.13
N ALA A 45 -16.66 6.00 -0.52
CA ALA A 45 -16.60 6.99 0.55
C ALA A 45 -15.80 6.48 1.76
N LEU A 46 -15.93 5.20 2.10
CA LEU A 46 -15.12 4.57 3.14
C LEU A 46 -13.63 4.51 2.77
N ALA A 47 -13.30 4.18 1.52
CA ALA A 47 -11.91 4.16 1.06
C ALA A 47 -11.25 5.54 1.16
N GLU A 48 -12.00 6.61 0.83
CA GLU A 48 -11.57 8.00 1.03
C GLU A 48 -11.45 8.36 2.52
N GLU A 49 -12.43 7.99 3.33
CA GLU A 49 -12.45 8.23 4.80
C GLU A 49 -11.22 7.63 5.50
N TYR A 50 -10.75 6.46 5.06
CA TYR A 50 -9.59 5.78 5.64
C TYR A 50 -8.27 6.01 4.89
N ASP A 51 -8.22 6.99 3.97
CA ASP A 51 -7.01 7.36 3.18
C ASP A 51 -6.41 6.18 2.37
N VAL A 52 -7.29 5.35 1.81
CA VAL A 52 -6.96 4.22 0.91
C VAL A 52 -7.75 4.26 -0.41
N PRO A 53 -7.84 5.41 -1.11
CA PRO A 53 -8.69 5.56 -2.30
C PRO A 53 -8.23 4.71 -3.50
N GLU A 54 -6.98 4.25 -3.51
CA GLU A 54 -6.39 3.46 -4.59
C GLU A 54 -6.68 1.95 -4.48
N VAL A 55 -7.49 1.56 -3.49
CA VAL A 55 -7.85 0.17 -3.26
C VAL A 55 -8.62 -0.41 -4.44
N LYS A 56 -8.28 -1.63 -4.84
CA LYS A 56 -8.93 -2.38 -5.90
C LYS A 56 -9.69 -3.54 -5.31
N TYR A 57 -10.92 -3.74 -5.77
CA TYR A 57 -11.78 -4.82 -5.32
C TYR A 57 -12.70 -5.26 -6.45
N ALA A 58 -13.12 -6.53 -6.43
CA ALA A 58 -14.09 -7.05 -7.37
C ALA A 58 -15.46 -6.41 -7.12
N THR A 59 -16.16 -6.01 -8.18
CA THR A 59 -17.54 -5.50 -8.10
C THR A 59 -18.58 -6.57 -8.39
N ALA A 60 -18.13 -7.75 -8.84
CA ALA A 60 -18.91 -8.92 -9.16
C ALA A 60 -18.09 -10.18 -8.85
N SER A 61 -18.71 -11.23 -8.31
CA SER A 61 -18.02 -12.48 -7.96
C SER A 61 -18.98 -13.66 -7.88
N GLU A 62 -18.55 -14.82 -8.40
CA GLU A 62 -19.27 -16.10 -8.26
C GLU A 62 -19.08 -16.71 -6.85
N LYS A 63 -18.04 -16.28 -6.12
CA LYS A 63 -17.67 -16.84 -4.81
C LYS A 63 -18.26 -16.07 -3.62
N GLY A 64 -18.94 -14.97 -3.89
CA GLY A 64 -19.34 -13.98 -2.90
C GLY A 64 -18.46 -12.73 -2.95
N LEU A 65 -18.99 -11.64 -2.40
CA LEU A 65 -18.31 -10.37 -2.22
C LEU A 65 -18.31 -10.04 -0.73
N PRO A 66 -17.26 -9.37 -0.20
CA PRO A 66 -17.33 -8.78 1.13
C PRO A 66 -18.57 -7.91 1.29
N THR A 67 -19.08 -7.83 2.49
CA THR A 67 -20.09 -6.83 2.85
C THR A 67 -19.44 -5.46 3.02
N VAL A 68 -20.24 -4.39 3.04
CA VAL A 68 -19.73 -3.03 3.26
C VAL A 68 -19.00 -2.91 4.62
N GLU A 69 -19.47 -3.61 5.66
CA GLU A 69 -18.80 -3.60 6.97
C GLU A 69 -17.46 -4.36 6.93
N GLU A 70 -17.38 -5.48 6.21
CA GLU A 70 -16.11 -6.20 6.00
C GLU A 70 -15.12 -5.35 5.19
N MET A 71 -15.58 -4.64 4.15
CA MET A 71 -14.75 -3.68 3.39
C MET A 71 -14.18 -2.59 4.29
N LYS A 72 -14.99 -2.03 5.20
CA LYS A 72 -14.56 -1.04 6.19
C LYS A 72 -13.49 -1.59 7.13
N GLU A 73 -13.64 -2.82 7.62
CA GLU A 73 -12.62 -3.47 8.45
C GLU A 73 -11.31 -3.68 7.67
N ILE A 74 -11.40 -4.10 6.41
CA ILE A 74 -10.24 -4.25 5.52
C ILE A 74 -9.53 -2.90 5.33
N PHE A 75 -10.27 -1.82 5.06
CA PHE A 75 -9.69 -0.49 4.86
C PHE A 75 -9.02 0.06 6.12
N ILE A 76 -9.62 -0.17 7.30
CA ILE A 76 -8.98 0.20 8.58
C ILE A 76 -7.63 -0.52 8.72
N LYS A 77 -7.56 -1.82 8.39
CA LYS A 77 -6.31 -2.59 8.46
C LYS A 77 -5.26 -2.05 7.47
N PHE A 78 -5.65 -1.75 6.22
CA PHE A 78 -4.74 -1.11 5.27
C PHE A 78 -4.23 0.24 5.76
N ALA A 79 -5.11 1.08 6.31
CA ALA A 79 -4.74 2.38 6.86
C ALA A 79 -3.74 2.26 8.02
N ILE A 80 -3.91 1.25 8.88
CA ILE A 80 -2.96 0.94 9.97
C ILE A 80 -1.61 0.56 9.38
N ILE A 81 -1.56 -0.39 8.44
CA ILE A 81 -0.30 -0.86 7.85
C ILE A 81 0.41 0.29 7.14
N LYS A 82 -0.30 1.07 6.30
CA LYS A 82 0.22 2.27 5.65
C LYS A 82 0.78 3.27 6.67
N SER A 83 0.09 3.45 7.80
CA SER A 83 0.55 4.35 8.87
C SER A 83 1.79 3.85 9.60
N VAL A 84 1.93 2.53 9.81
CA VAL A 84 3.12 1.90 10.42
C VAL A 84 4.32 2.00 9.48
N LEU A 85 4.09 1.80 8.18
CA LEU A 85 5.12 1.85 7.17
C LEU A 85 5.60 3.27 6.85
N ASN A 86 4.75 4.27 7.04
CA ASN A 86 5.14 5.69 6.96
C ASN A 86 5.84 6.20 8.24
N GLN A 87 6.28 5.31 9.14
CA GLN A 87 7.08 5.72 10.29
C GLN A 87 8.55 5.84 9.89
N PRO A 88 9.28 6.79 10.50
CA PRO A 88 10.70 6.93 10.25
C PRO A 88 11.43 5.61 10.45
N LEU A 89 12.41 5.37 9.60
CA LEU A 89 13.32 4.24 9.76
C LEU A 89 14.30 4.53 10.92
N GLU A 90 14.52 3.54 11.77
CA GLU A 90 15.53 3.55 12.81
C GLU A 90 16.64 2.55 12.47
N ILE A 91 17.88 2.89 12.83
CA ILE A 91 19.00 1.97 12.69
C ILE A 91 18.85 0.85 13.72
N SER A 92 18.68 -0.37 13.22
CA SER A 92 18.61 -1.60 14.01
C SER A 92 19.98 -2.25 14.22
N ASP A 93 20.87 -2.15 13.23
CA ASP A 93 22.25 -2.62 13.26
C ASP A 93 23.11 -1.79 12.32
N LYS A 94 24.39 -1.59 12.66
CA LYS A 94 25.36 -0.86 11.83
C LYS A 94 26.71 -1.54 11.93
N SER A 95 27.29 -1.81 10.77
CA SER A 95 28.63 -2.36 10.61
C SER A 95 29.50 -1.44 9.75
N GLN A 96 30.70 -1.91 9.41
CA GLN A 96 31.60 -1.21 8.49
C GLN A 96 31.15 -1.31 7.02
N THR A 97 30.29 -2.26 6.68
CA THR A 97 29.89 -2.58 5.30
C THR A 97 28.38 -2.58 5.09
N HIS A 98 27.58 -2.37 6.13
CA HIS A 98 26.13 -2.30 6.03
C HIS A 98 25.48 -1.50 7.16
N ILE A 99 24.28 -0.99 6.89
CA ILE A 99 23.35 -0.46 7.89
C ILE A 99 22.00 -1.15 7.68
N ASN A 100 21.46 -1.72 8.75
CA ASN A 100 20.14 -2.30 8.77
C ASN A 100 19.18 -1.31 9.42
N PHE A 101 18.16 -0.92 8.67
CA PHE A 101 17.08 -0.07 9.10
C PHE A 101 15.81 -0.89 9.32
N ARG A 102 14.98 -0.41 10.25
CA ARG A 102 13.64 -0.94 10.50
C ARG A 102 12.69 0.20 10.78
N THR A 103 11.44 0.11 10.32
CA THR A 103 10.39 1.06 10.74
C THR A 103 10.31 1.11 12.26
N ARG A 104 10.37 2.33 12.79
CA ARG A 104 10.25 2.62 14.22
C ARG A 104 8.99 1.99 14.79
N HIS A 105 9.05 1.57 16.05
CA HIS A 105 7.84 1.19 16.77
C HIS A 105 7.03 2.45 17.14
N SER A 106 5.73 2.46 16.82
CA SER A 106 4.86 3.58 17.16
C SER A 106 4.56 3.61 18.65
N LEU A 107 5.10 4.61 19.35
CA LEU A 107 4.64 4.93 20.72
C LEU A 107 3.59 6.05 20.74
N VAL A 108 3.29 6.65 19.58
CA VAL A 108 2.48 7.86 19.49
C VAL A 108 1.06 7.53 19.05
N PRO A 109 0.03 7.95 19.81
CA PRO A 109 -1.35 7.85 19.39
C PRO A 109 -1.61 8.69 18.14
N ARG A 110 -2.06 8.05 17.04
CA ARG A 110 -2.49 8.74 15.81
C ARG A 110 -4.01 8.71 15.70
N LYS A 111 -4.57 9.87 15.39
CA LYS A 111 -5.95 10.00 14.94
C LYS A 111 -5.95 9.96 13.41
N LEU A 112 -6.76 9.10 12.81
CA LEU A 112 -7.05 9.21 11.38
C LEU A 112 -7.97 10.41 11.20
N ASN A 113 -7.55 11.33 10.33
CA ASN A 113 -8.39 12.46 9.92
C ASN A 113 -9.43 11.91 8.95
N ILE A 114 -10.69 11.87 9.39
CA ILE A 114 -11.83 11.53 8.56
C ILE A 114 -12.26 12.82 7.87
N GLY A 115 -12.10 12.87 6.54
CA GLY A 115 -12.51 13.99 5.71
C GLY A 115 -13.61 13.59 4.73
N GLY A 116 -14.79 14.18 4.88
CA GLY A 116 -15.85 14.19 3.86
C GLY A 116 -16.50 15.57 3.77
N GLU A 117 -17.15 15.90 2.65
CA GLU A 117 -17.71 17.23 2.36
C GLU A 117 -18.64 17.79 3.47
N THR A 118 -19.21 16.91 4.31
CA THR A 118 -20.13 17.27 5.40
C THR A 118 -19.59 16.96 6.80
N PHE A 119 -18.41 16.37 6.95
CA PHE A 119 -17.86 15.97 8.26
C PHE A 119 -16.34 16.04 8.30
N THR A 120 -15.82 16.80 9.27
CA THR A 120 -14.42 16.77 9.70
C THR A 120 -14.39 16.19 11.11
N GLY A 121 -13.83 15.00 11.25
CA GLY A 121 -13.68 14.33 12.53
C GLY A 121 -12.36 13.60 12.65
N SER A 122 -11.96 13.29 13.88
CA SER A 122 -10.74 12.53 14.15
C SER A 122 -11.11 11.22 14.84
N LYS A 123 -10.90 10.06 14.22
CA LYS A 123 -11.09 8.77 14.88
C LYS A 123 -9.79 8.33 15.50
N ASP A 124 -9.81 8.10 16.81
CA ASP A 124 -8.67 7.60 17.54
C ASP A 124 -8.45 6.13 17.18
N VAL A 125 -7.42 5.85 16.38
CA VAL A 125 -7.00 4.49 16.00
C VAL A 125 -5.67 4.11 16.66
N SER A 126 -5.28 4.85 17.69
CA SER A 126 -3.97 4.75 18.34
C SER A 126 -3.67 3.36 18.88
N GLN A 127 -4.66 2.71 19.52
CA GLN A 127 -4.49 1.35 20.02
C GLN A 127 -4.31 0.33 18.89
N MET A 128 -4.95 0.57 17.73
CA MET A 128 -4.83 -0.31 16.58
C MET A 128 -3.49 -0.10 15.84
N ILE A 129 -3.00 1.15 15.77
CA ILE A 129 -1.66 1.45 15.25
C ILE A 129 -0.56 0.88 16.15
N TYR A 130 -0.74 0.98 17.47
CA TYR A 130 0.18 0.38 18.44
C TYR A 130 0.24 -1.16 18.26
N ALA A 131 -0.92 -1.82 18.16
CA ALA A 131 -0.97 -3.25 17.88
C ALA A 131 -0.38 -3.61 16.51
N GLY A 132 -0.54 -2.75 15.50
CA GLY A 132 0.04 -2.91 14.17
C GLY A 132 1.55 -2.73 14.14
N SER A 133 2.13 -1.81 14.91
CA SER A 133 3.59 -1.59 14.97
C SER A 133 4.35 -2.71 15.66
N ASP A 134 3.67 -3.50 16.49
CA ASP A 134 4.15 -4.75 17.06
C ASP A 134 4.03 -5.94 16.10
N ALA A 135 3.55 -5.72 14.87
CA ALA A 135 3.18 -6.78 13.96
C ALA A 135 3.47 -6.49 12.49
N CYS A 136 4.05 -5.35 12.13
CA CYS A 136 4.38 -4.98 10.75
C CYS A 136 5.67 -4.17 10.72
N TRP A 137 6.62 -4.57 9.88
CA TRP A 137 7.91 -3.89 9.78
C TRP A 137 8.45 -3.86 8.35
N LEU A 138 8.86 -2.69 7.89
CA LEU A 138 9.75 -2.61 6.73
C LEU A 138 11.18 -2.76 7.23
N HIS A 139 11.86 -3.77 6.72
CA HIS A 139 13.28 -3.99 6.88
C HIS A 139 13.99 -3.45 5.64
N LEU A 140 15.05 -2.69 5.86
CA LEU A 140 15.86 -2.14 4.78
C LEU A 140 17.34 -2.35 5.12
N VAL A 141 18.08 -2.94 4.18
CA VAL A 141 19.51 -3.19 4.31
C VAL A 141 20.22 -2.39 3.24
N VAL A 142 21.06 -1.46 3.67
CA VAL A 142 21.97 -0.72 2.79
C VAL A 142 23.36 -1.28 3.03
N SER A 143 23.92 -1.96 2.03
CA SER A 143 25.28 -2.51 2.08
C SER A 143 26.18 -1.85 1.04
N TRP A 144 27.48 -1.84 1.31
CA TRP A 144 28.45 -1.29 0.39
C TRP A 144 29.74 -2.10 0.37
N GLU A 145 30.31 -2.19 -0.84
CA GLU A 145 31.62 -2.77 -1.07
C GLU A 145 32.56 -1.76 -1.74
N GLY A 146 33.84 -1.85 -1.40
CA GLY A 146 34.89 -0.97 -1.90
C GLY A 146 35.57 -0.18 -0.77
N THR A 147 36.79 0.28 -1.04
CA THR A 147 37.52 1.18 -0.14
C THR A 147 37.46 2.58 -0.72
N ASN A 148 37.03 3.55 0.09
CA ASN A 148 37.26 4.97 -0.18
C ASN A 148 38.73 5.32 0.10
N ALA A 149 39.64 4.50 -0.40
CA ALA A 149 41.07 4.71 -0.26
C ALA A 149 41.48 5.70 -1.35
N THR A 150 41.57 6.97 -0.95
CA THR A 150 42.21 8.09 -1.66
C THR A 150 41.51 8.80 -2.83
N ASP A 151 40.35 8.37 -3.32
CA ASP A 151 39.63 9.11 -4.36
C ASP A 151 38.15 9.36 -4.00
N PRO A 152 37.73 10.63 -3.74
CA PRO A 152 36.34 10.99 -3.41
C PRO A 152 35.34 10.73 -4.55
N TYR A 153 35.80 10.32 -5.73
CA TYR A 153 34.97 9.91 -6.86
C TYR A 153 34.81 8.40 -7.01
N THR A 154 35.45 7.59 -6.16
CA THR A 154 35.25 6.14 -6.13
C THR A 154 33.90 5.84 -5.50
N LYS A 155 32.85 5.76 -6.33
CA LYS A 155 31.51 5.41 -5.86
C LYS A 155 31.56 4.03 -5.23
N LEU A 156 31.21 3.96 -3.94
CA LEU A 156 30.93 2.70 -3.27
C LEU A 156 29.93 1.90 -4.11
N ASN A 157 30.17 0.60 -4.25
CA ASN A 157 29.18 -0.26 -4.85
C ASN A 157 28.10 -0.51 -3.80
N VAL A 158 27.04 0.29 -3.84
CA VAL A 158 25.93 0.23 -2.89
C VAL A 158 24.89 -0.76 -3.38
N THR A 159 24.44 -1.62 -2.49
CA THR A 159 23.28 -2.48 -2.69
C THR A 159 22.23 -2.12 -1.65
N VAL A 160 20.98 -2.03 -2.09
CA VAL A 160 19.85 -1.72 -1.23
C VAL A 160 18.83 -2.84 -1.39
N GLU A 161 18.46 -3.46 -0.28
CA GLU A 161 17.44 -4.50 -0.22
C GLU A 161 16.39 -4.11 0.80
N ALA A 162 15.12 -4.08 0.40
CA ALA A 162 14.02 -3.85 1.32
C ALA A 162 13.03 -5.02 1.30
N ARG A 163 12.41 -5.27 2.45
CA ARG A 163 11.42 -6.33 2.63
C ARG A 163 10.37 -5.92 3.64
N PHE A 164 9.10 -6.09 3.29
CA PHE A 164 8.02 -5.92 4.24
C PHE A 164 7.69 -7.23 4.96
N GLU A 165 7.74 -7.20 6.28
CA GLU A 165 7.39 -8.31 7.16
C GLU A 165 6.09 -8.01 7.91
N ILE A 166 5.16 -8.96 7.85
CA ILE A 166 3.93 -8.95 8.65
C ILE A 166 4.06 -10.07 9.69
N GLY A 167 4.16 -9.67 10.95
CA GLY A 167 4.16 -10.53 12.12
C GLY A 167 2.81 -11.20 12.37
N PRO A 168 2.80 -12.30 13.15
CA PRO A 168 1.65 -13.20 13.30
C PRO A 168 0.48 -12.59 14.10
N SER A 169 0.70 -11.46 14.76
CA SER A 169 -0.26 -10.73 15.59
C SER A 169 -1.21 -9.83 14.77
N VAL A 170 -0.86 -9.48 13.53
CA VAL A 170 -1.87 -9.10 12.53
C VAL A 170 -2.49 -10.42 12.08
N PRO A 171 -3.81 -10.63 12.23
CA PRO A 171 -4.46 -11.84 11.75
C PRO A 171 -4.01 -12.12 10.31
N PRO A 172 -3.66 -13.37 9.94
CA PRO A 172 -2.93 -13.73 8.72
C PRO A 172 -3.81 -13.58 7.46
N THR A 173 -4.28 -12.36 7.22
CA THR A 173 -5.25 -12.02 6.20
C THR A 173 -4.62 -11.29 5.02
N PHE A 174 -3.39 -10.77 5.17
CA PHE A 174 -2.72 -10.03 4.11
C PHE A 174 -1.53 -10.77 3.52
N GLN A 175 -1.48 -10.80 2.20
CA GLN A 175 -0.32 -11.22 1.43
C GLN A 175 0.38 -9.99 0.86
N VAL A 176 1.70 -9.95 0.99
CA VAL A 176 2.54 -8.95 0.31
C VAL A 176 2.88 -9.46 -1.08
N LYS A 177 2.55 -8.68 -2.10
CA LYS A 177 2.80 -8.99 -3.51
C LYS A 177 3.59 -7.86 -4.17
N ASN A 178 4.26 -8.20 -5.27
CA ASN A 178 4.92 -7.24 -6.16
C ASN A 178 5.91 -6.29 -5.43
N GLU A 179 6.63 -6.79 -4.43
CA GLU A 179 7.65 -5.99 -3.73
C GLU A 179 8.72 -5.51 -4.72
N LYS A 180 9.01 -4.22 -4.68
CA LYS A 180 10.05 -3.57 -5.48
C LYS A 180 10.79 -2.56 -4.63
N THR A 181 12.10 -2.52 -4.81
CA THR A 181 12.99 -1.55 -4.20
C THR A 181 13.82 -0.92 -5.31
N ASP A 182 13.74 0.39 -5.42
CA ASP A 182 14.61 1.20 -6.25
C ASP A 182 15.37 2.19 -5.35
N TRP A 183 16.51 2.68 -5.82
CA TRP A 183 17.27 3.68 -5.08
C TRP A 183 18.13 4.51 -6.01
N HIS A 184 18.48 5.70 -5.56
CA HIS A 184 19.40 6.58 -6.26
C HIS A 184 20.16 7.48 -5.30
N TRP A 185 21.31 7.99 -5.73
CA TRP A 185 22.08 8.96 -4.95
C TRP A 185 21.40 10.32 -4.94
N GLU A 186 21.27 10.90 -3.75
CA GLU A 186 20.93 12.29 -3.50
C GLU A 186 22.18 12.99 -2.95
N GLY A 187 22.93 13.65 -3.84
CA GLY A 187 24.21 14.24 -3.47
C GLY A 187 25.34 13.19 -3.34
N SER A 188 26.31 13.46 -2.47
CA SER A 188 27.52 12.64 -2.34
C SER A 188 27.46 11.57 -1.26
N ASN A 189 26.59 11.75 -0.25
CA ASN A 189 26.60 10.94 0.97
C ASN A 189 25.22 10.38 1.34
N SER A 190 24.17 10.69 0.56
CA SER A 190 22.81 10.27 0.89
C SER A 190 22.20 9.53 -0.29
N ILE A 191 21.37 8.54 -0.01
CA ILE A 191 20.59 7.82 -1.01
C ILE A 191 19.11 8.01 -0.72
N ILE A 192 18.30 8.12 -1.76
CA ILE A 192 16.85 7.98 -1.65
C ILE A 192 16.52 6.54 -1.99
N VAL A 193 15.72 5.92 -1.12
CA VAL A 193 15.21 4.56 -1.30
C VAL A 193 13.70 4.65 -1.53
N ASP A 194 13.25 4.10 -2.65
CA ASP A 194 11.86 4.00 -3.03
C ASP A 194 11.42 2.54 -2.91
N TYR A 195 10.54 2.24 -1.95
CA TYR A 195 9.95 0.92 -1.76
C TYR A 195 8.47 0.94 -2.17
N SER A 196 8.05 -0.10 -2.89
CA SER A 196 6.63 -0.31 -3.19
C SER A 196 6.23 -1.78 -3.09
N CYS A 197 4.98 -2.01 -2.70
CA CYS A 197 4.36 -3.32 -2.70
C CYS A 197 2.83 -3.21 -2.87
N THR A 198 2.17 -4.35 -3.03
CA THR A 198 0.71 -4.46 -3.01
C THR A 198 0.31 -5.39 -1.87
N LEU A 199 -0.58 -4.94 -1.01
CA LEU A 199 -1.19 -5.79 0.00
C LEU A 199 -2.51 -6.33 -0.50
N GLU A 200 -2.72 -7.62 -0.38
CA GLU A 200 -3.96 -8.29 -0.76
C GLU A 200 -4.58 -8.98 0.44
N ASP A 201 -5.86 -8.71 0.72
CA ASP A 201 -6.63 -9.44 1.73
C ASP A 201 -7.10 -10.82 1.20
N GLU A 202 -7.55 -11.71 2.08
CA GLU A 202 -8.09 -13.04 1.72
C GLU A 202 -9.29 -13.00 0.75
N SER A 203 -10.01 -11.88 0.73
CA SER A 203 -11.14 -11.61 -0.17
C SER A 203 -10.71 -11.08 -1.54
N GLY A 204 -9.40 -10.85 -1.75
CA GLY A 204 -8.84 -10.33 -3.00
C GLY A 204 -8.92 -8.81 -3.14
N VAL A 205 -9.14 -8.08 -2.05
CA VAL A 205 -9.04 -6.62 -2.03
C VAL A 205 -7.56 -6.24 -1.99
N GLU A 206 -7.12 -5.41 -2.93
CA GLU A 206 -5.71 -5.01 -3.07
C GLU A 206 -5.51 -3.52 -2.77
N ALA A 207 -4.50 -3.18 -1.95
CA ALA A 207 -4.08 -1.81 -1.71
C ALA A 207 -2.59 -1.62 -2.07
N PRO A 208 -2.24 -0.66 -2.93
CA PRO A 208 -0.84 -0.31 -3.19
C PRO A 208 -0.24 0.42 -1.98
N ILE A 209 1.04 0.16 -1.72
CA ILE A 209 1.85 0.87 -0.74
C ILE A 209 3.11 1.37 -1.43
N ASN A 210 3.42 2.65 -1.21
CA ASN A 210 4.61 3.32 -1.72
C ASN A 210 5.24 4.13 -0.58
N ILE A 211 6.55 3.98 -0.40
CA ILE A 211 7.35 4.63 0.64
C ILE A 211 8.61 5.17 -0.05
N SER A 212 8.99 6.39 0.28
CA SER A 212 10.24 7.00 -0.19
C SER A 212 10.94 7.64 1.00
N GLU A 213 12.17 7.24 1.27
CA GLU A 213 12.95 7.68 2.43
C GLU A 213 14.36 8.08 2.01
N SER A 214 14.85 9.20 2.52
CA SER A 214 16.23 9.65 2.33
C SER A 214 17.12 9.14 3.47
N ILE A 215 18.24 8.52 3.13
CA ILE A 215 19.14 7.82 4.05
C ILE A 215 20.56 8.33 3.88
N ASP A 216 21.14 8.80 4.98
CA ASP A 216 22.54 9.20 5.02
C ASP A 216 23.47 7.98 5.11
N VAL A 217 24.24 7.75 4.05
CA VAL A 217 25.32 6.76 3.95
C VAL A 217 26.63 7.44 4.38
N ASN A 218 26.67 7.96 5.61
CA ASN A 218 27.91 8.47 6.20
C ASN A 218 28.77 7.29 6.66
N VAL A 219 29.69 6.86 5.79
CA VAL A 219 30.73 5.88 6.12
C VAL A 219 31.79 6.57 6.98
N GLU A 220 31.62 6.49 8.29
CA GLU A 220 32.67 6.86 9.23
C GLU A 220 33.77 5.79 9.17
N TYR A 221 34.90 6.13 8.53
CA TYR A 221 36.11 5.31 8.64
C TYR A 221 36.79 5.60 10.00
N PRO A 222 37.22 4.55 10.74
CA PRO A 222 38.03 4.72 11.95
C PRO A 222 39.43 5.29 11.66
#